data_AF-A0A9P0VW37-F1
#
_entry.id   AF-A0A9P0VW37-F1
#
_cell.length_a   1.000
_cell.length_b   1.000
_cell.length_c   1.000
_cell.angle_alpha   90.00
_cell.angle_beta   90.00
_cell.angle_gamma   90.00
#
_symmetry.space_group_name_H-M   'P 1'
#
loop_
_entity.id
_entity.type
_entity.pdbx_description
1 polymer ?
#
loop_
_entity_poly.entity_id
_entity_poly.type
_entity_poly.pdbx_seq_one_letter_code
_entity_poly.pdbx_strand_id
1 'polypeptide(L)'
;MLILGYLLLVPSTLALNILLSSSNSWVSKNIRHLQYELELQNHKVILVAPLYNQCQGNSDCSARSDIRAETSEFDGGEYGHLLKSHQAYYKNIKAAAAGVVRGAKGVILNKKNYTPFETSDNSYQGKDFGQDPSNLNAWFVNNSPTNTLLIALDIILPKFYPDFQPDLIILGPDEGVSFTDSVPYSKRIMGESINPHEEMVRLAMIKNIATVCVGTEDKHNVYFQDEKIFDITQQQQVLPNSESDDSVEVESSTKSNRFVQNIKFINSKIVELIGTLSEKMLLDKAEALLPNQTSLNINFPSMNHDYSRCSTSRANEELNPRFNQIIYDEEESSVDYFKIPSFVMASNGELVLEGEYTIDISTNSKLMREDPMDETYIDTASLYFKHRVKTYKDEAPPQDYSDNEDFRKLVLRNDLERLALRDCLISVTVNNLEFNGLGKEYFDLGN
;
A
#
# COMPACT_ATOMS: atom_id res chain seq x y z
N MET A 1 -55.69 -2.90 9.83
CA MET A 1 -54.65 -3.06 8.81
C MET A 1 -53.74 -1.84 8.86
N LEU A 2 -52.64 -1.92 9.59
CA LEU A 2 -51.57 -0.93 9.59
C LEU A 2 -50.37 -1.62 8.96
N ILE A 3 -50.10 -1.34 7.68
CA ILE A 3 -48.86 -1.72 7.03
C ILE A 3 -47.87 -0.61 7.39
N LEU A 4 -47.07 -0.85 8.43
CA LEU A 4 -45.89 -0.05 8.74
C LEU A 4 -44.88 -0.29 7.61
N GLY A 5 -44.67 0.71 6.76
CA GLY A 5 -43.65 0.68 5.72
C GLY A 5 -42.27 0.69 6.37
N TYR A 6 -41.59 -0.45 6.34
CA TYR A 6 -40.16 -0.55 6.63
C TYR A 6 -39.42 0.09 5.45
N LEU A 7 -39.15 1.40 5.54
CA LEU A 7 -38.21 2.07 4.65
C LEU A 7 -36.83 1.53 5.02
N LEU A 8 -36.34 0.55 4.27
CA LEU A 8 -34.96 0.08 4.36
C LEU A 8 -34.04 1.28 4.06
N LEU A 9 -33.49 1.88 5.12
CA LEU A 9 -32.33 2.75 5.06
C LEU A 9 -31.17 1.89 4.56
N VAL A 10 -30.98 1.83 3.24
CA VAL A 10 -29.76 1.28 2.67
C VAL A 10 -28.64 2.27 3.04
N PRO A 11 -27.58 1.85 3.77
CA PRO A 11 -26.45 2.71 4.02
C PRO A 11 -25.90 3.15 2.66
N SER A 12 -25.95 4.45 2.41
CA SER A 12 -25.44 5.03 1.17
C SER A 12 -23.94 5.19 1.36
N THR A 13 -23.16 4.15 1.03
CA THR A 13 -21.70 4.30 1.00
C THR A 13 -21.37 5.28 -0.12
N LEU A 14 -20.58 6.30 0.21
CA LEU A 14 -20.11 7.25 -0.79
C LEU A 14 -19.14 6.52 -1.73
N ALA A 15 -19.45 6.54 -3.02
CA ALA A 15 -18.54 6.02 -4.04
C ALA A 15 -17.36 6.98 -4.22
N LEU A 16 -16.26 6.71 -3.49
CA LEU A 16 -15.02 7.47 -3.57
C LEU A 16 -14.19 7.12 -4.83
N ASN A 17 -13.45 8.10 -5.33
CA ASN A 17 -12.31 7.94 -6.22
C ASN A 17 -11.05 7.67 -5.38
N ILE A 18 -10.56 6.44 -5.39
CA ILE A 18 -9.43 6.01 -4.56
C ILE A 18 -8.21 5.78 -5.43
N LEU A 19 -7.13 6.53 -5.19
CA LEU A 19 -5.81 6.22 -5.71
C LEU A 19 -5.13 5.25 -4.74
N LEU A 20 -4.92 4.02 -5.18
CA LEU A 20 -4.20 3.01 -4.41
C LEU A 20 -2.74 3.00 -4.86
N SER A 21 -1.80 3.08 -3.93
CA SER A 21 -0.36 2.95 -4.19
C SER A 21 0.31 2.15 -3.08
N SER A 22 1.61 1.89 -3.21
CA SER A 22 2.30 0.93 -2.37
C SER A 22 3.81 1.05 -2.52
N SER A 23 4.54 0.71 -1.47
CA SER A 23 6.00 0.53 -1.52
C SER A 23 6.40 -0.87 -2.04
N ASN A 24 5.51 -1.85 -1.89
CA ASN A 24 5.62 -3.14 -2.57
C ASN A 24 5.26 -3.05 -4.06
N SER A 25 5.59 -4.11 -4.82
CA SER A 25 5.25 -4.25 -6.24
C SER A 25 3.74 -4.22 -6.49
N TRP A 26 3.33 -3.72 -7.67
CA TRP A 26 1.93 -3.69 -8.12
C TRP A 26 1.23 -5.06 -8.14
N VAL A 27 1.98 -6.17 -8.19
CA VAL A 27 1.44 -7.54 -8.16
C VAL A 27 1.49 -8.20 -6.78
N SER A 28 1.83 -7.44 -5.74
CA SER A 28 1.81 -7.95 -4.38
C SER A 28 0.40 -8.24 -3.92
N LYS A 29 0.25 -9.34 -3.16
CA LYS A 29 -1.06 -9.85 -2.76
C LYS A 29 -1.95 -8.82 -2.05
N ASN A 30 -1.42 -8.09 -1.07
CA ASN A 30 -2.22 -7.29 -0.16
C ASN A 30 -2.94 -6.17 -0.93
N ILE A 31 -2.18 -5.40 -1.72
CA ILE A 31 -2.70 -4.26 -2.47
C ILE A 31 -3.68 -4.71 -3.56
N ARG A 32 -3.44 -5.87 -4.20
CA ARG A 32 -4.33 -6.42 -5.23
C ARG A 32 -5.64 -6.95 -4.65
N HIS A 33 -5.58 -7.56 -3.47
CA HIS A 33 -6.77 -7.98 -2.76
C HIS A 33 -7.55 -6.81 -2.18
N LEU A 34 -6.87 -5.76 -1.69
CA LEU A 34 -7.55 -4.55 -1.23
C LEU A 34 -8.21 -3.82 -2.39
N GLN A 35 -7.53 -3.70 -3.55
CA GLN A 35 -8.12 -3.13 -4.76
C GLN A 35 -9.46 -3.79 -5.10
N TYR A 36 -9.46 -5.13 -5.17
CA TYR A 36 -10.67 -5.89 -5.45
C TYR A 36 -11.78 -5.65 -4.43
N GLU A 37 -11.45 -5.62 -3.13
CA GLU A 37 -12.45 -5.39 -2.08
C GLU A 37 -13.05 -3.98 -2.15
N LEU A 38 -12.24 -2.96 -2.41
CA LEU A 38 -12.71 -1.57 -2.57
C LEU A 38 -13.60 -1.42 -3.82
N GLU A 39 -13.24 -2.06 -4.93
CA GLU A 39 -14.07 -2.09 -6.15
C GLU A 39 -15.43 -2.78 -5.89
N LEU A 40 -15.46 -3.84 -5.07
CA LEU A 40 -16.72 -4.48 -4.64
C LEU A 40 -17.62 -3.55 -3.82
N GLN A 41 -17.04 -2.62 -3.07
CA GLN A 41 -17.77 -1.57 -2.33
C GLN A 41 -18.17 -0.39 -3.23
N ASN A 42 -18.10 -0.56 -4.55
CA ASN A 42 -18.50 0.43 -5.55
C ASN A 42 -17.63 1.71 -5.53
N HIS A 43 -16.41 1.63 -5.02
CA HIS A 43 -15.40 2.68 -5.19
C HIS A 43 -14.74 2.58 -6.57
N LYS A 44 -14.37 3.73 -7.14
CA LYS A 44 -13.55 3.77 -8.35
C LYS A 44 -12.09 3.74 -7.93
N VAL A 45 -11.40 2.64 -8.17
CA VAL A 45 -10.02 2.44 -7.72
C VAL A 45 -9.06 2.44 -8.89
N ILE A 46 -8.04 3.28 -8.84
CA ILE A 46 -6.88 3.20 -9.72
C ILE A 46 -5.67 2.80 -8.89
N LEU A 47 -5.05 1.67 -9.22
CA LEU A 47 -3.83 1.20 -8.58
C LEU A 47 -2.63 1.66 -9.40
N VAL A 48 -1.67 2.34 -8.77
CA VAL A 48 -0.37 2.65 -9.37
C VAL A 48 0.73 2.32 -8.37
N ALA A 49 1.58 1.37 -8.69
CA ALA A 49 2.62 0.89 -7.78
C ALA A 49 3.93 0.51 -8.52
N PRO A 50 5.06 0.40 -7.81
CA PRO A 50 6.34 0.06 -8.40
C PRO A 50 6.32 -1.26 -9.17
N LEU A 51 7.17 -1.34 -10.21
CA LEU A 51 7.40 -2.56 -10.98
C LEU A 51 7.96 -3.66 -10.04
N TYR A 52 9.00 -3.36 -9.26
CA TYR A 52 9.58 -4.36 -8.36
C TYR A 52 9.30 -4.03 -6.91
N ASN A 53 9.25 -5.06 -6.07
CA ASN A 53 9.26 -4.84 -4.64
C ASN A 53 10.65 -4.28 -4.25
N GLN A 54 10.69 -3.02 -3.83
CA GLN A 54 11.91 -2.43 -3.30
C GLN A 54 12.04 -2.84 -1.83
N CYS A 55 13.24 -3.26 -1.40
CA CYS A 55 13.56 -3.79 -0.07
C CYS A 55 13.50 -5.32 0.13
N GLN A 56 13.89 -6.13 -0.87
CA GLN A 56 14.39 -7.49 -0.60
C GLN A 56 15.80 -7.44 0.02
N GLY A 57 15.91 -7.06 1.29
CA GLY A 57 17.00 -7.47 2.18
C GLY A 57 18.40 -6.85 2.01
N ASN A 58 18.59 -5.80 1.20
CA ASN A 58 19.85 -5.04 1.17
C ASN A 58 19.59 -3.57 1.48
N SER A 59 20.49 -2.99 2.29
CA SER A 59 20.53 -1.59 2.74
C SER A 59 20.74 -0.55 1.63
N ASP A 60 20.48 -0.92 0.37
CA ASP A 60 20.72 -0.10 -0.81
C ASP A 60 19.37 0.19 -1.48
N CYS A 61 18.52 0.93 -0.76
CA CYS A 61 17.25 1.46 -1.27
C CYS A 61 17.47 2.54 -2.33
N SER A 62 18.69 3.08 -2.40
CA SER A 62 19.12 4.17 -3.29
C SER A 62 19.73 3.70 -4.62
N ALA A 63 19.94 2.40 -4.86
CA ALA A 63 20.79 1.92 -5.96
C ALA A 63 20.10 1.04 -7.02
N ARG A 64 18.78 0.83 -6.96
CA ARG A 64 18.02 0.20 -8.07
C ARG A 64 17.37 1.21 -9.02
N SER A 65 17.57 2.50 -8.77
CA SER A 65 17.30 3.61 -9.69
C SER A 65 18.27 3.62 -10.88
N ASP A 66 19.43 2.95 -10.78
CA ASP A 66 20.30 2.69 -11.92
C ASP A 66 19.70 1.59 -12.79
N ILE A 67 18.80 2.01 -13.67
CA ILE A 67 18.81 1.66 -15.09
C ILE A 67 19.37 0.24 -15.34
N ARG A 68 18.53 -0.79 -15.20
CA ARG A 68 18.70 -2.02 -16.00
C ARG A 68 18.32 -1.72 -17.45
N ALA A 69 19.03 -0.80 -18.08
CA ALA A 69 19.20 -0.78 -19.53
C ALA A 69 20.55 -1.46 -19.79
N GLU A 70 20.59 -2.80 -19.85
CA GLU A 70 21.66 -3.51 -20.56
C GLU A 70 21.47 -5.03 -20.75
N THR A 71 20.29 -5.58 -20.47
CA THR A 71 19.89 -6.86 -21.08
C THR A 71 18.52 -6.69 -21.70
N SER A 72 18.47 -6.73 -23.03
CA SER A 72 17.27 -6.59 -23.88
C SER A 72 16.24 -7.72 -23.73
N GLU A 73 16.19 -8.38 -22.58
CA GLU A 73 15.14 -9.31 -22.23
C GLU A 73 14.20 -8.60 -21.26
N PHE A 74 12.98 -8.36 -21.74
CA PHE A 74 11.86 -7.97 -20.91
C PHE A 74 11.65 -9.08 -19.87
N ASP A 75 12.14 -8.87 -18.64
CA ASP A 75 12.14 -9.90 -17.58
C ASP A 75 10.74 -10.16 -17.02
N GLY A 76 9.76 -9.35 -17.42
CA GLY A 76 8.36 -9.47 -17.07
C GLY A 76 7.98 -8.81 -15.75
N GLY A 77 8.88 -8.05 -15.12
CA GLY A 77 8.63 -7.43 -13.81
C GLY A 77 8.61 -8.43 -12.66
N GLU A 78 8.05 -8.04 -11.51
CA GLU A 78 7.98 -8.90 -10.33
C GLU A 78 7.20 -10.21 -10.64
N TYR A 79 7.74 -11.35 -10.18
CA TYR A 79 7.26 -12.71 -10.50
C TYR A 79 7.18 -13.04 -12.01
N GLY A 80 7.79 -12.22 -12.88
CA GLY A 80 7.66 -12.35 -14.33
C GLY A 80 6.21 -12.15 -14.80
N HIS A 81 5.39 -11.40 -14.05
CA HIS A 81 3.95 -11.26 -14.30
C HIS A 81 3.65 -10.86 -15.76
N LEU A 82 4.41 -9.92 -16.33
CA LEU A 82 4.20 -9.40 -17.68
C LEU A 82 4.70 -10.33 -18.79
N LEU A 83 5.33 -11.47 -18.47
CA LEU A 83 5.71 -12.46 -19.47
C LEU A 83 4.46 -12.98 -20.19
N LYS A 84 4.50 -13.04 -21.53
CA LYS A 84 3.38 -13.53 -22.35
C LYS A 84 2.88 -14.91 -21.92
N SER A 85 3.80 -15.79 -21.52
CA SER A 85 3.48 -17.13 -21.01
C SER A 85 2.67 -17.08 -19.71
N HIS A 86 3.04 -16.21 -18.77
CA HIS A 86 2.33 -16.04 -17.50
C HIS A 86 0.96 -15.41 -17.71
N GLN A 87 0.88 -14.34 -18.52
CA GLN A 87 -0.39 -13.72 -18.89
C GLN A 87 -1.35 -14.72 -19.56
N ALA A 88 -0.84 -15.51 -20.52
CA ALA A 88 -1.62 -16.55 -21.18
C ALA A 88 -2.09 -17.63 -20.18
N TYR A 89 -1.22 -18.07 -19.27
CA TYR A 89 -1.56 -19.06 -18.25
C TYR A 89 -2.73 -18.59 -17.37
N TYR A 90 -2.59 -17.44 -16.70
CA TYR A 90 -3.62 -16.96 -15.77
C TYR A 90 -4.93 -16.59 -16.47
N LYS A 91 -4.86 -16.11 -17.71
CA LYS A 91 -6.05 -15.89 -18.55
C LYS A 91 -6.79 -17.19 -18.84
N ASN A 92 -6.07 -18.24 -19.24
CA ASN A 92 -6.67 -19.54 -19.53
C ASN A 92 -7.28 -20.17 -18.25
N ILE A 93 -6.63 -20.03 -17.11
CA ILE A 93 -7.16 -20.51 -15.82
C ILE A 93 -8.43 -19.74 -15.43
N LYS A 94 -8.45 -18.40 -15.57
CA LYS A 94 -9.65 -17.58 -15.34
C LYS A 94 -10.80 -17.97 -16.28
N ALA A 95 -10.53 -18.15 -17.57
CA ALA A 95 -11.52 -18.57 -18.55
C ALA A 95 -12.07 -19.98 -18.23
N ALA A 96 -11.21 -20.90 -17.80
CA ALA A 96 -11.63 -22.21 -17.33
C ALA A 96 -12.49 -22.11 -16.05
N ALA A 97 -12.13 -21.27 -15.08
CA ALA A 97 -12.92 -21.06 -13.87
C ALA A 97 -14.31 -20.49 -14.18
N ALA A 98 -14.40 -19.50 -15.09
CA ALA A 98 -15.66 -18.88 -15.50
C ALA A 98 -16.55 -19.81 -16.35
N GLY A 99 -15.96 -20.74 -17.11
CA GLY A 99 -16.68 -21.66 -17.99
C GLY A 99 -17.06 -23.01 -17.37
N VAL A 100 -16.61 -23.32 -16.16
CA VAL A 100 -16.82 -24.62 -15.53
C VAL A 100 -17.99 -24.55 -14.53
N VAL A 101 -19.17 -24.96 -15.00
CA VAL A 101 -20.15 -25.64 -14.13
C VAL A 101 -19.49 -26.97 -13.73
N ARG A 102 -18.88 -27.04 -12.55
CA ARG A 102 -18.31 -28.29 -12.04
C ARG A 102 -19.47 -29.25 -11.79
N GLY A 103 -19.68 -30.19 -12.70
CA GLY A 103 -20.42 -31.41 -12.39
C GLY A 103 -19.70 -32.21 -11.31
N ALA A 104 -20.37 -33.25 -10.79
CA ALA A 104 -19.82 -34.14 -9.76
C ALA A 104 -18.38 -34.59 -10.07
N LYS A 105 -17.58 -34.70 -8.99
CA LYS A 105 -16.13 -34.98 -8.98
C LYS A 105 -15.73 -35.99 -10.08
N GLY A 106 -14.97 -35.53 -11.07
CA GLY A 106 -14.43 -36.38 -12.15
C GLY A 106 -15.13 -36.27 -13.51
N VAL A 107 -16.15 -35.41 -13.67
CA VAL A 107 -16.84 -35.22 -14.95
C VAL A 107 -16.63 -33.80 -15.48
N ILE A 108 -15.78 -33.63 -16.50
CA ILE A 108 -15.74 -32.41 -17.31
C ILE A 108 -16.98 -32.41 -18.18
N LEU A 109 -18.00 -31.63 -17.81
CA LEU A 109 -19.17 -31.42 -18.67
C LEU A 109 -18.72 -30.60 -19.89
N ASN A 110 -18.80 -31.25 -21.07
CA ASN A 110 -18.57 -30.75 -22.42
C ASN A 110 -17.77 -29.44 -22.55
N LYS A 111 -16.53 -29.60 -23.05
CA LYS A 111 -15.67 -28.56 -23.61
C LYS A 111 -16.35 -27.90 -24.81
N LYS A 112 -17.37 -27.06 -24.60
CA LYS A 112 -17.95 -26.24 -25.67
C LYS A 112 -16.90 -25.22 -26.09
N ASN A 113 -16.41 -25.39 -27.32
CA ASN A 113 -15.62 -24.44 -28.14
C ASN A 113 -14.80 -23.41 -27.35
N TYR A 114 -13.72 -23.88 -26.73
CA TYR A 114 -12.65 -23.00 -26.27
C TYR A 114 -11.98 -22.38 -27.49
N THR A 115 -12.41 -21.18 -27.86
CA THR A 115 -11.61 -20.29 -28.71
C THR A 115 -10.62 -19.59 -27.77
N PRO A 116 -9.30 -19.62 -28.06
CA PRO A 116 -8.37 -18.78 -27.33
C PRO A 116 -8.87 -17.34 -27.45
N PHE A 117 -9.28 -16.74 -26.33
CA PHE A 117 -9.64 -15.33 -26.32
C PHE A 117 -8.39 -14.55 -26.69
N GLU A 118 -8.41 -13.81 -27.81
CA GLU A 118 -7.31 -12.93 -28.21
C GLU A 118 -7.07 -11.89 -27.10
N THR A 119 -5.82 -11.48 -26.90
CA THR A 119 -5.51 -10.38 -25.99
C THR A 119 -6.24 -9.14 -26.50
N SER A 120 -7.09 -8.52 -25.67
CA SER A 120 -7.38 -7.12 -25.92
C SER A 120 -6.06 -6.38 -25.66
N ASP A 121 -5.29 -6.16 -26.72
CA ASP A 121 -4.02 -5.41 -26.78
C ASP A 121 -4.20 -3.92 -26.45
N ASN A 122 -5.24 -3.55 -25.69
CA ASN A 122 -5.60 -2.17 -25.40
C ASN A 122 -4.93 -1.64 -24.13
N SER A 123 -4.06 -2.42 -23.47
CA SER A 123 -3.29 -1.93 -22.33
C SER A 123 -2.13 -1.05 -22.82
N TYR A 124 -1.95 0.11 -22.19
CA TYR A 124 -0.79 0.96 -22.48
C TYR A 124 0.49 0.27 -21.99
N GLN A 125 1.48 0.13 -22.87
CA GLN A 125 2.80 -0.41 -22.54
C GLN A 125 3.87 0.60 -22.90
N GLY A 126 4.36 1.34 -21.90
CA GLY A 126 5.52 2.22 -22.02
C GLY A 126 6.79 1.52 -21.54
N LYS A 127 7.93 2.19 -21.74
CA LYS A 127 9.24 1.72 -21.25
C LYS A 127 9.33 1.80 -19.72
N ASP A 128 8.87 2.92 -19.17
CA ASP A 128 9.05 3.24 -17.74
C ASP A 128 7.79 2.95 -16.91
N PHE A 129 6.63 2.82 -17.54
CA PHE A 129 5.37 2.48 -16.88
C PHE A 129 4.37 1.87 -17.88
N GLY A 130 3.38 1.14 -17.36
CA GLY A 130 2.36 0.51 -18.19
C GLY A 130 1.18 -0.02 -17.38
N GLN A 131 0.12 -0.43 -18.07
CA GLN A 131 -1.04 -1.09 -17.48
C GLN A 131 -0.81 -2.59 -17.36
N ASP A 132 -1.31 -3.19 -16.28
CA ASP A 132 -1.45 -4.63 -16.14
C ASP A 132 -2.43 -5.14 -17.22
N PRO A 133 -2.01 -6.05 -18.13
CA PRO A 133 -2.88 -6.58 -19.18
C PRO A 133 -4.12 -7.31 -18.66
N SER A 134 -4.09 -7.77 -17.40
CA SER A 134 -5.18 -8.47 -16.73
C SER A 134 -6.09 -7.55 -15.91
N ASN A 135 -5.69 -6.30 -15.68
CA ASN A 135 -6.48 -5.26 -15.01
C ASN A 135 -6.03 -3.86 -15.46
N LEU A 136 -6.82 -3.23 -16.34
CA LEU A 136 -6.49 -1.91 -16.91
C LEU A 136 -6.50 -0.76 -15.89
N ASN A 137 -7.09 -0.96 -14.71
CA ASN A 137 -7.03 0.03 -13.63
C ASN A 137 -5.78 -0.13 -12.75
N ALA A 138 -4.92 -1.09 -13.04
CA ALA A 138 -3.66 -1.27 -12.33
C ALA A 138 -2.48 -0.93 -13.24
N TRP A 139 -1.59 -0.10 -12.72
CA TRP A 139 -0.43 0.42 -13.39
C TRP A 139 0.83 0.04 -12.62
N PHE A 140 1.87 -0.29 -13.38
CA PHE A 140 3.21 -0.45 -12.87
C PHE A 140 4.07 0.74 -13.30
N VAL A 141 4.98 1.17 -12.44
CA VAL A 141 5.99 2.18 -12.74
C VAL A 141 7.36 1.66 -12.33
N ASN A 142 8.32 1.69 -13.25
CA ASN A 142 9.70 1.27 -13.01
C ASN A 142 10.49 2.40 -12.31
N ASN A 143 10.09 2.76 -11.09
CA ASN A 143 10.74 3.78 -10.27
C ASN A 143 10.59 3.45 -8.76
N SER A 144 11.14 4.30 -7.89
CA SER A 144 10.92 4.20 -6.44
C SER A 144 9.45 4.40 -6.07
N PRO A 145 8.99 3.93 -4.89
CA PRO A 145 7.62 4.15 -4.41
C PRO A 145 7.19 5.62 -4.42
N THR A 146 8.02 6.51 -3.88
CA THR A 146 7.75 7.96 -3.82
C THR A 146 7.60 8.56 -5.21
N ASN A 147 8.54 8.27 -6.12
CA ASN A 147 8.46 8.75 -7.50
C ASN A 147 7.28 8.11 -8.25
N THR A 148 6.93 6.86 -7.94
CA THR A 148 5.77 6.19 -8.53
C THR A 148 4.48 6.91 -8.16
N LEU A 149 4.30 7.30 -6.90
CA LEU A 149 3.14 8.08 -6.46
C LEU A 149 3.12 9.46 -7.13
N LEU A 150 4.28 10.10 -7.26
CA LEU A 150 4.39 11.39 -7.95
C LEU A 150 4.01 11.27 -9.43
N ILE A 151 4.55 10.28 -10.14
CA ILE A 151 4.22 9.97 -11.54
C ILE A 151 2.73 9.62 -11.68
N ALA A 152 2.15 8.92 -10.71
CA ALA A 152 0.72 8.63 -10.69
C ALA A 152 -0.10 9.93 -10.73
N LEU A 153 0.20 10.85 -9.81
CA LEU A 153 -0.52 12.11 -9.63
C LEU A 153 -0.28 13.11 -10.76
N ASP A 154 0.96 13.26 -11.22
CA ASP A 154 1.33 14.34 -12.13
C ASP A 154 1.28 13.93 -13.61
N ILE A 155 1.30 12.61 -13.91
CA ILE A 155 1.36 12.11 -15.28
C ILE A 155 0.23 11.12 -15.59
N ILE A 156 0.10 10.03 -14.83
CA ILE A 156 -0.82 8.94 -15.21
C ILE A 156 -2.27 9.38 -15.06
N LEU A 157 -2.66 9.92 -13.90
CA LEU A 157 -4.04 10.35 -13.68
C LEU A 157 -4.45 11.47 -14.65
N PRO A 158 -3.71 12.59 -14.79
CA PRO A 158 -4.12 13.67 -15.69
C PRO A 158 -4.22 13.24 -17.16
N LYS A 159 -3.37 12.29 -17.59
CA LYS A 159 -3.31 11.85 -19.00
C LYS A 159 -4.34 10.77 -19.34
N PHE A 160 -4.50 9.77 -18.48
CA PHE A 160 -5.30 8.58 -18.78
C PHE A 160 -6.66 8.57 -18.05
N TYR A 161 -6.80 9.38 -17.01
CA TYR A 161 -8.03 9.50 -16.22
C TYR A 161 -8.32 10.98 -15.90
N PRO A 162 -8.52 11.86 -16.90
CA PRO A 162 -8.65 13.31 -16.69
C PRO A 162 -9.84 13.70 -15.78
N ASP A 163 -10.88 12.86 -15.73
CA ASP A 163 -12.05 13.05 -14.87
C ASP A 163 -11.90 12.39 -13.49
N PHE A 164 -10.74 11.79 -13.18
CA PHE A 164 -10.47 11.16 -11.90
C PHE A 164 -9.68 12.10 -11.00
N GLN A 165 -10.39 12.69 -10.04
CA GLN A 165 -9.79 13.41 -8.93
C GLN A 165 -9.82 12.50 -7.69
N PRO A 166 -8.67 12.12 -7.11
CA PRO A 166 -8.65 11.28 -5.91
C PRO A 166 -9.30 11.99 -4.72
N ASP A 167 -10.30 11.35 -4.11
CA ASP A 167 -10.86 11.75 -2.82
C ASP A 167 -10.01 11.22 -1.65
N LEU A 168 -9.34 10.10 -1.89
CA LEU A 168 -8.52 9.37 -0.92
C LEU A 168 -7.33 8.72 -1.62
N ILE A 169 -6.15 8.83 -1.00
CA ILE A 169 -4.99 8.00 -1.32
C ILE A 169 -4.85 6.93 -0.25
N ILE A 170 -4.75 5.67 -0.67
CA ILE A 170 -4.39 4.56 0.22
C ILE A 170 -3.00 4.07 -0.16
N LEU A 171 -2.10 4.01 0.81
CA LEU A 171 -0.73 3.51 0.66
C LEU A 171 -0.64 2.16 1.38
N GLY A 172 -0.51 1.06 0.63
CA GLY A 172 -0.52 -0.30 1.18
C GLY A 172 -1.87 -1.04 0.97
N PRO A 173 -2.09 -2.20 1.62
CA PRO A 173 -1.40 -2.68 2.81
C PRO A 173 -0.04 -3.25 2.49
N ASP A 174 1.00 -2.66 3.09
CA ASP A 174 2.36 -3.09 2.84
C ASP A 174 2.86 -4.14 3.84
N GLU A 175 3.94 -4.80 3.46
CA GLU A 175 4.57 -5.85 4.26
C GLU A 175 5.77 -5.23 4.98
N GLY A 176 5.76 -5.31 6.30
CA GLY A 176 6.55 -4.43 7.14
C GLY A 176 5.72 -3.26 7.67
N VAL A 177 5.98 -2.94 8.93
CA VAL A 177 5.41 -1.78 9.61
C VAL A 177 6.04 -0.48 9.09
N SER A 178 5.19 0.52 8.93
CA SER A 178 5.59 1.90 8.72
C SER A 178 5.33 2.63 10.02
N PHE A 179 6.27 2.60 10.97
CA PHE A 179 6.09 3.39 12.18
C PHE A 179 6.17 4.88 11.85
N THR A 180 5.42 5.68 12.59
CA THR A 180 5.46 7.13 12.48
C THR A 180 6.84 7.61 12.89
N ASP A 181 7.58 8.26 12.00
CA ASP A 181 8.84 8.86 12.40
C ASP A 181 8.57 10.23 13.04
N SER A 182 9.23 10.49 14.16
CA SER A 182 9.17 11.77 14.89
C SER A 182 10.46 12.57 14.71
N VAL A 183 11.37 12.11 13.84
CA VAL A 183 12.59 12.86 13.55
C VAL A 183 12.24 14.17 12.83
N PRO A 184 12.67 15.33 13.36
CA PRO A 184 12.57 16.60 12.66
C PRO A 184 13.27 16.49 11.31
N TYR A 185 12.52 16.69 10.24
CA TYR A 185 12.99 16.49 8.87
C TYR A 185 13.81 17.71 8.44
N SER A 186 15.04 17.81 8.94
CA SER A 186 15.98 18.78 8.39
C SER A 186 16.44 18.28 7.01
N LYS A 187 15.95 18.96 5.96
CA LYS A 187 16.49 18.95 4.58
C LYS A 187 16.71 17.56 3.95
N ARG A 188 15.69 17.04 3.23
CA ARG A 188 15.89 15.91 2.30
C ARG A 188 15.20 16.12 0.95
N ILE A 189 15.77 15.50 -0.08
CA ILE A 189 15.17 15.34 -1.40
C ILE A 189 14.21 14.15 -1.33
N MET A 190 12.97 14.32 -1.80
CA MET A 190 12.02 13.20 -1.86
C MET A 190 12.53 12.11 -2.81
N GLY A 191 12.46 10.84 -2.37
CA GLY A 191 12.94 9.68 -3.12
C GLY A 191 14.29 9.14 -2.64
N GLU A 192 14.90 9.77 -1.63
CA GLU A 192 16.18 9.35 -1.03
C GLU A 192 16.03 8.81 0.41
N SER A 193 14.82 8.75 0.96
CA SER A 193 14.58 8.25 2.33
C SER A 193 14.73 6.74 2.46
N ILE A 194 15.14 6.34 3.67
CA ILE A 194 15.17 4.95 4.14
C ILE A 194 13.74 4.43 4.41
N ASN A 195 12.78 5.33 4.65
CA ASN A 195 11.38 5.00 4.86
C ASN A 195 10.50 5.55 3.71
N PRO A 196 10.19 4.74 2.69
CA PRO A 196 9.40 5.18 1.54
C PRO A 196 7.94 5.52 1.90
N HIS A 197 7.36 4.89 2.93
CA HIS A 197 5.98 5.15 3.33
C HIS A 197 5.79 6.58 3.82
N GLU A 198 6.71 7.06 4.65
CA GLU A 198 6.65 8.41 5.20
C GLU A 198 6.77 9.47 4.11
N GLU A 199 7.67 9.27 3.14
CA GLU A 199 7.79 10.18 1.99
C GLU A 199 6.53 10.21 1.14
N MET A 200 5.94 9.04 0.86
CA MET A 200 4.69 8.95 0.11
C MET A 200 3.55 9.65 0.85
N VAL A 201 3.46 9.48 2.17
CA VAL A 201 2.49 10.19 3.02
C VAL A 201 2.70 11.70 2.93
N ARG A 202 3.92 12.19 3.12
CA ARG A 202 4.25 13.63 3.05
C ARG A 202 3.95 14.21 1.67
N LEU A 203 4.28 13.48 0.60
CA LEU A 203 3.94 13.88 -0.78
C LEU A 203 2.43 14.04 -0.96
N ALA A 204 1.65 13.08 -0.46
CA ALA A 204 0.19 13.13 -0.57
C ALA A 204 -0.43 14.27 0.25
N MET A 205 0.08 14.51 1.46
CA MET A 205 -0.32 15.66 2.28
C MET A 205 0.02 17.01 1.62
N ILE A 206 1.19 17.13 0.99
CA ILE A 206 1.60 18.32 0.24
C ILE A 206 0.64 18.60 -0.92
N LYS A 207 0.15 17.55 -1.57
CA LYS A 207 -0.86 17.63 -2.64
C LYS A 207 -2.28 17.87 -2.08
N ASN A 208 -2.42 17.98 -0.75
CA ASN A 208 -3.65 18.18 -0.01
C ASN A 208 -4.74 17.14 -0.32
N ILE A 209 -4.35 15.86 -0.36
CA ILE A 209 -5.26 14.74 -0.56
C ILE A 209 -5.30 13.90 0.71
N ALA A 210 -6.51 13.57 1.18
CA ALA A 210 -6.69 12.71 2.35
C ALA A 210 -5.96 11.38 2.13
N THR A 211 -5.18 10.95 3.12
CA THR A 211 -4.28 9.80 2.96
C THR A 211 -4.38 8.83 4.12
N VAL A 212 -4.44 7.53 3.79
CA VAL A 212 -4.37 6.43 4.74
C VAL A 212 -3.21 5.52 4.36
N CYS A 213 -2.19 5.47 5.20
CA CYS A 213 -1.07 4.54 5.07
C CYS A 213 -1.34 3.30 5.90
N VAL A 214 -1.09 2.12 5.34
CA VAL A 214 -1.37 0.83 5.95
C VAL A 214 -0.16 -0.09 5.82
N GLY A 215 0.36 -0.55 6.95
CA GLY A 215 1.42 -1.55 7.06
C GLY A 215 0.99 -2.77 7.87
N THR A 216 1.71 -3.88 7.70
CA THR A 216 1.51 -5.12 8.44
C THR A 216 2.85 -5.61 8.99
N GLU A 217 2.94 -6.14 10.21
CA GLU A 217 4.22 -6.69 10.72
C GLU A 217 4.73 -7.88 9.91
N ASP A 218 3.82 -8.57 9.22
CA ASP A 218 4.16 -9.78 8.49
C ASP A 218 4.93 -9.49 7.19
N LYS A 219 5.82 -10.42 6.82
CA LYS A 219 6.62 -10.35 5.58
C LYS A 219 6.64 -11.71 4.91
N HIS A 220 6.03 -11.81 3.74
CA HIS A 220 5.88 -13.07 3.01
C HIS A 220 6.27 -12.97 1.53
N ASN A 221 6.23 -11.77 0.95
CA ASN A 221 6.42 -11.47 -0.45
C ASN A 221 5.69 -12.49 -1.35
N VAL A 222 4.36 -12.47 -1.28
CA VAL A 222 3.49 -13.41 -2.00
C VAL A 222 2.83 -12.74 -3.20
N TYR A 223 2.83 -13.46 -4.31
CA TYR A 223 2.17 -13.07 -5.55
C TYR A 223 0.65 -13.20 -5.46
N PHE A 224 -0.10 -12.21 -5.96
CA PHE A 224 -1.56 -12.16 -5.82
C PHE A 224 -2.33 -13.29 -6.54
N GLN A 225 -1.73 -13.96 -7.52
CA GLN A 225 -2.33 -15.12 -8.21
C GLN A 225 -1.62 -16.43 -7.88
N ASP A 226 -0.95 -16.52 -6.73
CA ASP A 226 -0.39 -17.80 -6.27
C ASP A 226 -1.52 -18.78 -5.93
N GLU A 227 -1.72 -19.77 -6.81
CA GLU A 227 -2.76 -20.79 -6.70
C GLU A 227 -2.63 -21.67 -5.46
N LYS A 228 -1.42 -21.80 -4.88
CA LYS A 228 -1.23 -22.59 -3.67
C LYS A 228 -1.92 -21.94 -2.47
N ILE A 229 -2.07 -20.63 -2.53
CA ILE A 229 -2.58 -19.81 -1.43
C ILE A 229 -4.00 -19.33 -1.76
N PHE A 230 -4.20 -18.84 -2.97
CA PHE A 230 -5.44 -18.23 -3.44
C PHE A 230 -6.08 -19.14 -4.49
N ASP A 231 -7.13 -19.86 -4.10
CA ASP A 231 -7.92 -20.65 -5.04
C ASP A 231 -8.58 -19.69 -6.06
N ILE A 232 -8.05 -19.67 -7.30
CA ILE A 232 -8.49 -18.78 -8.39
C ILE A 232 -9.99 -18.98 -8.69
N THR A 233 -10.56 -20.14 -8.37
CA THR A 233 -11.99 -20.41 -8.58
C THR A 233 -12.93 -19.64 -7.64
N GLN A 234 -12.46 -19.17 -6.47
CA GLN A 234 -13.32 -18.48 -5.48
C GLN A 234 -13.30 -16.94 -5.59
N GLN A 235 -12.27 -16.35 -6.19
CA GLN A 235 -12.18 -14.89 -6.35
C GLN A 235 -13.22 -14.31 -7.34
N GLN A 236 -13.95 -15.16 -8.08
CA GLN A 236 -14.93 -14.72 -9.09
C GLN A 236 -16.38 -15.16 -8.83
N GLN A 237 -16.66 -15.89 -7.74
CA GLN A 237 -17.98 -16.50 -7.50
C GLN A 237 -19.01 -15.64 -6.75
N VAL A 238 -18.80 -14.32 -6.62
CA VAL A 238 -19.85 -13.43 -6.12
C VAL A 238 -20.12 -12.34 -7.15
N LEU A 239 -20.78 -12.75 -8.25
CA LEU A 239 -21.57 -11.82 -9.05
C LEU A 239 -22.86 -11.51 -8.27
N PRO A 240 -23.25 -10.24 -8.07
CA PRO A 240 -24.54 -9.92 -7.51
C PRO A 240 -25.56 -10.15 -8.62
N ASN A 241 -26.28 -11.28 -8.57
CA ASN A 241 -27.63 -11.50 -9.11
C ASN A 241 -27.92 -12.99 -9.25
N SER A 242 -28.31 -13.65 -8.15
CA SER A 242 -29.28 -14.73 -8.21
C SER A 242 -29.91 -14.90 -6.84
N GLU A 243 -31.11 -14.33 -6.66
CA GLU A 243 -32.08 -14.85 -5.71
C GLU A 243 -32.42 -16.28 -6.14
N SER A 244 -31.83 -17.26 -5.47
CA SER A 244 -32.39 -18.60 -5.44
C SER A 244 -32.00 -19.29 -4.15
N ASP A 245 -33.05 -19.45 -3.34
CA ASP A 245 -33.28 -20.43 -2.29
C ASP A 245 -32.63 -21.79 -2.61
N ASP A 246 -31.70 -22.22 -1.77
CA ASP A 246 -31.48 -23.58 -1.27
C ASP A 246 -30.03 -23.77 -0.84
N SER A 247 -29.88 -24.15 0.43
CA SER A 247 -28.64 -24.51 1.10
C SER A 247 -27.84 -25.56 0.34
N VAL A 248 -26.82 -25.12 -0.39
CA VAL A 248 -25.70 -25.98 -0.81
C VAL A 248 -24.46 -25.49 -0.09
N GLU A 249 -24.13 -26.16 1.02
CA GLU A 249 -22.86 -26.03 1.72
C GLU A 249 -21.71 -26.36 0.75
N VAL A 250 -21.11 -25.33 0.16
CA VAL A 250 -19.78 -25.41 -0.47
C VAL A 250 -18.73 -25.38 0.65
N GLU A 251 -18.71 -26.42 1.45
CA GLU A 251 -17.63 -26.72 2.39
C GLU A 251 -16.54 -27.56 1.70
N SER A 252 -15.27 -27.31 2.05
CA SER A 252 -14.11 -28.24 1.98
C SER A 252 -12.87 -27.91 1.13
N SER A 253 -12.42 -26.64 1.10
CA SER A 253 -10.95 -26.39 0.94
C SER A 253 -10.43 -25.05 1.50
N THR A 254 -11.27 -24.02 1.65
CA THR A 254 -10.83 -22.69 2.10
C THR A 254 -11.15 -22.35 3.55
N LYS A 255 -11.78 -23.26 4.31
CA LYS A 255 -12.02 -23.07 5.76
C LYS A 255 -10.74 -23.13 6.63
N SER A 256 -9.57 -23.50 6.08
CA SER A 256 -8.34 -23.67 6.87
C SER A 256 -7.16 -22.79 6.46
N ASN A 257 -7.26 -21.94 5.43
CA ASN A 257 -6.14 -21.06 5.09
C ASN A 257 -6.19 -19.78 5.93
N ARG A 258 -5.52 -19.80 7.09
CA ARG A 258 -5.38 -18.66 8.01
C ARG A 258 -4.83 -17.42 7.30
N PHE A 259 -3.95 -17.61 6.32
CA PHE A 259 -3.37 -16.53 5.54
C PHE A 259 -4.41 -15.74 4.74
N VAL A 260 -5.30 -16.46 4.03
CA VAL A 260 -6.40 -15.84 3.28
C VAL A 260 -7.41 -15.19 4.22
N GLN A 261 -7.68 -15.82 5.37
CA GLN A 261 -8.55 -15.25 6.38
C GLN A 261 -8.02 -13.91 6.90
N ASN A 262 -6.72 -13.83 7.19
CA ASN A 262 -6.10 -12.61 7.72
C ASN A 262 -6.04 -11.49 6.69
N ILE A 263 -5.80 -11.79 5.41
CA ILE A 263 -5.88 -10.77 4.33
C ILE A 263 -7.29 -10.20 4.24
N LYS A 264 -8.32 -11.07 4.27
CA LYS A 264 -9.71 -10.62 4.27
C LYS A 264 -10.03 -9.76 5.49
N PHE A 265 -9.51 -10.13 6.66
CA PHE A 265 -9.67 -9.37 7.89
C PHE A 265 -9.03 -7.97 7.80
N ILE A 266 -7.80 -7.87 7.29
CA ILE A 266 -7.12 -6.59 7.08
C ILE A 266 -7.94 -5.72 6.12
N ASN A 267 -8.34 -6.27 4.98
CA ASN A 267 -9.12 -5.53 3.98
C ASN A 267 -10.47 -5.08 4.55
N SER A 268 -11.18 -5.94 5.28
CA SER A 268 -12.47 -5.57 5.88
C SER A 268 -12.30 -4.45 6.90
N LYS A 269 -11.22 -4.45 7.68
CA LYS A 269 -10.95 -3.39 8.66
C LYS A 269 -10.63 -2.05 7.98
N ILE A 270 -9.91 -2.07 6.88
CA ILE A 270 -9.63 -0.86 6.09
C ILE A 270 -10.93 -0.31 5.48
N VAL A 271 -11.77 -1.17 4.90
CA VAL A 271 -13.08 -0.78 4.36
C VAL A 271 -13.99 -0.22 5.45
N GLU A 272 -14.04 -0.85 6.62
CA GLU A 272 -14.79 -0.39 7.80
C GLU A 272 -14.35 1.01 8.23
N LEU A 273 -13.04 1.26 8.27
CA LEU A 273 -12.49 2.58 8.59
C LEU A 273 -12.89 3.63 7.54
N ILE A 274 -12.79 3.32 6.25
CA ILE A 274 -13.18 4.24 5.17
C ILE A 274 -14.67 4.55 5.23
N GLY A 275 -15.50 3.54 5.51
CA GLY A 275 -16.94 3.73 5.76
C GLY A 275 -17.19 4.69 6.92
N THR A 276 -16.53 4.46 8.05
CA THR A 276 -16.62 5.32 9.24
C THR A 276 -16.20 6.77 8.94
N LEU A 277 -15.10 6.95 8.21
CA LEU A 277 -14.63 8.27 7.76
C LEU A 277 -15.63 8.98 6.86
N SER A 278 -16.21 8.24 5.91
CA SER A 278 -17.19 8.77 4.97
C SER A 278 -18.49 9.18 5.67
N GLU A 279 -18.94 8.37 6.63
CA GLU A 279 -20.10 8.69 7.47
C GLU A 279 -19.86 9.93 8.33
N LYS A 280 -18.69 10.02 8.97
CA LYS A 280 -18.30 11.21 9.76
C LYS A 280 -18.26 12.46 8.90
N MET A 281 -17.66 12.39 7.70
CA MET A 281 -17.63 13.51 6.75
C MET A 281 -19.04 14.00 6.41
N LEU A 282 -19.99 13.09 6.18
CA LEU A 282 -21.39 13.43 5.91
C LEU A 282 -22.09 14.06 7.12
N LEU A 283 -21.88 13.52 8.32
CA LEU A 283 -22.46 14.01 9.57
C LEU A 283 -21.96 15.42 9.91
N ASP A 284 -20.65 15.63 9.77
CA ASP A 284 -19.98 16.89 10.07
C ASP A 284 -20.11 17.92 8.92
N LYS A 285 -20.67 17.50 7.76
CA LYS A 285 -20.71 18.29 6.51
C LYS A 285 -19.33 18.81 6.09
N ALA A 286 -18.31 18.00 6.33
CA ALA A 286 -16.94 18.32 5.95
C ALA A 286 -16.76 18.19 4.43
N GLU A 287 -15.85 18.98 3.87
CA GLU A 287 -15.52 18.95 2.44
C GLU A 287 -14.54 17.82 2.07
N ALA A 288 -13.90 17.20 3.06
CA ALA A 288 -12.91 16.14 2.88
C ALA A 288 -13.01 15.08 4.00
N LEU A 289 -12.56 13.86 3.71
CA LEU A 289 -12.56 12.72 4.66
C LEU A 289 -11.67 12.96 5.88
N LEU A 290 -10.58 13.70 5.68
CA LEU A 290 -9.62 14.09 6.70
C LEU A 290 -9.38 15.59 6.59
N PRO A 291 -8.98 16.27 7.70
CA PRO A 291 -8.50 17.64 7.63
C PRO A 291 -7.35 17.82 6.64
N ASN A 292 -7.22 19.03 6.10
CA ASN A 292 -6.15 19.38 5.17
C ASN A 292 -4.79 19.02 5.76
N GLN A 293 -3.90 18.51 4.91
CA GLN A 293 -2.53 18.13 5.27
C GLN A 293 -2.41 17.11 6.42
N THR A 294 -3.44 16.29 6.63
CA THR A 294 -3.41 15.20 7.61
C THR A 294 -3.51 13.82 6.95
N SER A 295 -2.94 12.81 7.62
CA SER A 295 -3.03 11.42 7.20
C SER A 295 -3.21 10.51 8.38
N LEU A 296 -3.72 9.31 8.11
CA LEU A 296 -3.69 8.20 9.07
C LEU A 296 -2.56 7.25 8.71
N ASN A 297 -1.89 6.72 9.72
CA ASN A 297 -0.93 5.65 9.59
C ASN A 297 -1.37 4.47 10.44
N ILE A 298 -1.55 3.32 9.81
CA ILE A 298 -2.22 2.16 10.37
C ILE A 298 -1.27 0.98 10.30
N ASN A 299 -0.98 0.37 11.45
CA ASN A 299 -0.13 -0.80 11.52
C ASN A 299 -0.93 -1.98 12.07
N PHE A 300 -0.98 -3.07 11.30
CA PHE A 300 -1.57 -4.35 11.71
C PHE A 300 -0.52 -5.25 12.36
N PRO A 301 -0.87 -5.95 13.46
CA PRO A 301 0.05 -6.86 14.13
C PRO A 301 0.28 -8.12 13.28
N SER A 302 1.35 -8.84 13.60
CA SER A 302 1.65 -10.11 12.94
C SER A 302 0.58 -11.16 13.26
N MET A 303 -0.05 -11.73 12.24
CA MET A 303 -1.15 -12.70 12.37
C MET A 303 -0.95 -13.98 11.54
N ASN A 304 0.01 -13.97 10.62
CA ASN A 304 0.13 -15.00 9.57
C ASN A 304 1.21 -16.06 9.81
N HIS A 305 2.13 -15.85 10.75
CA HIS A 305 3.22 -16.77 11.04
C HIS A 305 2.87 -17.73 12.17
N ASP A 306 3.52 -18.90 12.20
CA ASP A 306 3.35 -19.86 13.30
C ASP A 306 3.79 -19.29 14.67
N TYR A 307 4.65 -18.27 14.65
CA TYR A 307 5.10 -17.53 15.82
C TYR A 307 4.33 -16.21 16.05
N SER A 308 3.32 -15.90 15.23
CA SER A 308 2.43 -14.78 15.47
C SER A 308 1.70 -14.97 16.80
N ARG A 309 1.71 -13.92 17.62
CA ARG A 309 1.02 -13.93 18.93
C ARG A 309 -0.45 -13.56 18.79
N CYS A 310 -0.80 -12.91 17.69
CA CYS A 310 -2.13 -12.45 17.40
C CYS A 310 -2.82 -13.40 16.43
N SER A 311 -4.14 -13.49 16.54
CA SER A 311 -4.94 -14.41 15.74
C SER A 311 -6.24 -13.75 15.32
N THR A 312 -6.79 -14.18 14.20
CA THR A 312 -8.15 -13.81 13.81
C THR A 312 -9.09 -15.00 13.94
N SER A 313 -10.32 -14.75 14.36
CA SER A 313 -11.40 -15.71 14.49
C SER A 313 -12.67 -15.16 13.88
N ARG A 314 -13.29 -15.95 13.00
CA ARG A 314 -14.65 -15.70 12.52
C ARG A 314 -15.72 -16.06 13.56
N ALA A 315 -15.40 -16.96 14.49
CA ALA A 315 -16.35 -17.46 15.48
C ALA A 315 -16.38 -16.61 16.75
N ASN A 316 -15.31 -15.85 17.01
CA ASN A 316 -15.20 -14.99 18.17
C ASN A 316 -14.50 -13.69 17.77
N GLU A 317 -15.30 -12.70 17.38
CA GLU A 317 -14.81 -11.39 16.95
C GLU A 317 -14.11 -10.62 18.06
N GLU A 318 -14.36 -10.94 19.34
CA GLU A 318 -13.68 -10.30 20.46
C GLU A 318 -12.18 -10.64 20.54
N LEU A 319 -11.76 -11.74 19.92
CA LEU A 319 -10.35 -12.12 19.82
C LEU A 319 -9.63 -11.45 18.64
N ASN A 320 -10.37 -10.79 17.75
CA ASN A 320 -9.75 -10.11 16.62
C ASN A 320 -9.09 -8.80 17.08
N PRO A 321 -7.94 -8.44 16.48
CA PRO A 321 -7.35 -7.13 16.71
C PRO A 321 -8.34 -5.99 16.47
N ARG A 322 -8.34 -5.00 17.36
CA ARG A 322 -9.19 -3.81 17.27
C ARG A 322 -8.34 -2.57 17.07
N PHE A 323 -8.92 -1.53 16.50
CA PHE A 323 -8.24 -0.25 16.37
C PHE A 323 -7.89 0.33 17.74
N ASN A 324 -6.68 0.85 17.85
CA ASN A 324 -6.19 1.56 19.02
C ASN A 324 -5.51 2.83 18.53
N GLN A 325 -6.14 3.97 18.79
CA GLN A 325 -5.59 5.26 18.41
C GLN A 325 -4.38 5.58 19.30
N ILE A 326 -3.26 5.88 18.66
CA ILE A 326 -2.03 6.34 19.30
C ILE A 326 -1.90 7.84 19.06
N ILE A 327 -1.64 8.57 20.13
CA ILE A 327 -1.48 10.02 20.12
C ILE A 327 -0.09 10.32 20.66
N TYR A 328 0.67 11.10 19.89
CA TYR A 328 1.96 11.62 20.30
C TYR A 328 1.77 13.02 20.90
N ASP A 329 2.56 13.33 21.93
CA ASP A 329 2.65 14.69 22.43
C ASP A 329 3.32 15.59 21.38
N GLU A 330 2.85 16.83 21.25
CA GLU A 330 3.42 17.82 20.33
C GLU A 330 4.90 18.09 20.69
N GLU A 331 5.83 17.62 19.85
CA GLU A 331 7.20 18.11 19.86
C GLU A 331 7.40 19.09 18.70
N GLU A 332 7.89 20.29 19.01
CA GLU A 332 8.32 21.28 18.04
C GLU A 332 9.33 20.64 17.08
N SER A 333 8.93 20.51 15.82
CA SER A 333 9.81 20.07 14.75
C SER A 333 9.83 21.13 13.67
N SER A 334 11.02 21.62 13.34
CA SER A 334 11.22 22.57 12.24
C SER A 334 11.35 21.79 10.93
N VAL A 335 10.39 21.96 10.01
CA VAL A 335 10.54 21.55 8.62
C VAL A 335 10.95 22.77 7.81
N ASP A 336 12.15 22.74 7.24
CA ASP A 336 12.69 23.87 6.47
C ASP A 336 12.07 23.93 5.07
N TYR A 337 12.18 22.85 4.28
CA TYR A 337 11.62 22.75 2.92
C TYR A 337 11.74 21.32 2.37
N PHE A 338 10.94 20.99 1.36
CA PHE A 338 11.06 19.75 0.57
C PHE A 338 11.52 20.06 -0.85
N LYS A 339 12.45 19.26 -1.38
CA LYS A 339 12.75 19.22 -2.82
C LYS A 339 12.00 18.06 -3.47
N ILE A 340 11.24 18.36 -4.52
CA ILE A 340 10.38 17.42 -5.23
C ILE A 340 10.84 17.35 -6.68
N PRO A 341 11.14 16.15 -7.22
CA PRO A 341 11.45 16.00 -8.64
C PRO A 341 10.25 16.38 -9.52
N SER A 342 10.52 16.81 -10.75
CA SER A 342 9.50 17.04 -11.78
C SER A 342 9.75 16.09 -12.94
N PHE A 343 8.76 15.27 -13.26
CA PHE A 343 8.83 14.34 -14.38
C PHE A 343 7.92 14.83 -15.51
N VAL A 344 8.39 14.68 -16.74
CA VAL A 344 7.60 14.92 -17.94
C VAL A 344 7.65 13.72 -18.86
N MET A 345 6.57 13.50 -19.61
CA MET A 345 6.55 12.47 -20.64
C MET A 345 7.06 13.05 -21.96
N ALA A 346 8.18 12.53 -22.43
CA ALA A 346 8.73 12.90 -23.73
C ALA A 346 7.83 12.41 -24.88
N SER A 347 8.03 12.96 -26.09
CA SER A 347 7.23 12.61 -27.27
C SER A 347 7.32 11.14 -27.68
N ASN A 348 8.37 10.44 -27.26
CA ASN A 348 8.57 9.00 -27.47
C ASN A 348 7.88 8.14 -26.38
N GLY A 349 7.19 8.75 -25.42
CA GLY A 349 6.51 8.06 -24.32
C GLY A 349 7.41 7.70 -23.13
N GLU A 350 8.69 8.08 -23.15
CA GLU A 350 9.61 7.87 -22.03
C GLU A 350 9.42 8.95 -20.96
N LEU A 351 9.68 8.59 -19.70
CA LEU A 351 9.71 9.53 -18.59
C LEU A 351 11.09 10.20 -18.51
N VAL A 352 11.10 11.52 -18.44
CA VAL A 352 12.32 12.33 -18.31
C VAL A 352 12.19 13.19 -17.06
N LEU A 353 13.25 13.19 -16.24
CA LEU A 353 13.39 14.15 -15.14
C LEU A 353 13.65 15.54 -15.73
N GLU A 354 12.70 16.45 -15.60
CA GLU A 354 12.79 17.82 -16.09
C GLU A 354 13.57 18.73 -15.14
N GLY A 355 13.46 18.47 -13.83
CA GLY A 355 14.14 19.24 -12.79
C GLY A 355 13.60 18.92 -11.40
N GLU A 356 13.74 19.87 -10.48
CA GLU A 356 13.22 19.79 -9.12
C GLU A 356 12.59 21.14 -8.73
N TYR A 357 11.56 21.12 -7.90
CA TYR A 357 10.98 22.30 -7.29
C TYR A 357 10.99 22.18 -5.77
N THR A 358 11.01 23.32 -5.07
CA THR A 358 11.09 23.36 -3.61
C THR A 358 9.79 23.89 -3.02
N ILE A 359 9.29 23.24 -1.97
CA ILE A 359 8.16 23.71 -1.17
C ILE A 359 8.64 24.04 0.24
N ASP A 360 8.39 25.26 0.67
CA ASP A 360 8.63 25.75 2.04
C ASP A 360 7.34 25.60 2.85
N ILE A 361 7.42 24.93 4.00
CA ILE A 361 6.29 24.63 4.89
C ILE A 361 6.40 25.43 6.20
N SER A 362 7.38 26.33 6.32
CA SER A 362 7.55 27.14 7.52
C SER A 362 6.41 28.16 7.70
N THR A 363 5.42 27.80 8.51
CA THR A 363 4.43 28.76 9.02
C THR A 363 5.07 29.62 10.10
N ASN A 364 5.49 30.84 9.73
CA ASN A 364 5.77 31.99 10.60
C ASN A 364 6.88 31.83 11.67
N SER A 365 8.13 32.17 11.35
CA SER A 365 8.89 33.17 12.13
C SER A 365 10.18 33.63 11.43
N LYS A 366 10.28 34.95 11.27
CA LYS A 366 11.50 35.77 11.10
C LYS A 366 12.68 35.14 10.35
N LEU A 367 12.84 35.61 9.11
CA LEU A 367 14.10 36.04 8.48
C LEU A 367 15.32 35.89 9.41
N MET A 368 15.93 34.71 9.43
CA MET A 368 17.27 34.52 9.97
C MET A 368 18.23 34.51 8.80
N ARG A 369 19.19 35.43 8.93
CA ARG A 369 20.30 35.72 8.03
C ARG A 369 20.98 34.43 7.56
N GLU A 370 21.37 34.42 6.28
CA GLU A 370 22.40 33.54 5.75
C GLU A 370 23.68 33.70 6.59
N ASP A 371 23.96 32.74 7.46
CA ASP A 371 25.32 32.53 7.95
C ASP A 371 26.07 31.66 6.92
N PRO A 372 27.29 32.05 6.53
CA PRO A 372 28.05 31.34 5.52
C PRO A 372 28.41 29.93 6.00
N MET A 373 28.35 28.98 5.07
CA MET A 373 28.75 27.58 5.24
C MET A 373 30.11 27.46 5.95
N ASP A 374 30.11 26.83 7.12
CA ASP A 374 31.32 26.18 7.63
C ASP A 374 31.39 24.77 7.02
N GLU A 375 32.42 24.56 6.20
CA GLU A 375 32.84 23.23 5.74
C GLU A 375 33.30 22.39 6.92
N THR A 376 32.42 21.58 7.51
CA THR A 376 32.82 20.58 8.50
C THR A 376 32.86 19.19 7.88
N TYR A 377 34.08 18.86 7.43
CA TYR A 377 34.81 17.62 7.69
C TYR A 377 34.04 16.29 7.55
N ILE A 378 34.29 15.62 6.42
CA ILE A 378 33.94 14.22 6.17
C ILE A 378 34.68 13.33 7.20
N ASP A 379 33.95 12.71 8.12
CA ASP A 379 34.54 11.68 8.98
C ASP A 379 34.64 10.34 8.24
N THR A 380 35.88 9.90 8.19
CA THR A 380 36.55 8.69 7.71
C THR A 380 35.97 7.32 8.10
N ALA A 381 34.69 7.20 8.47
CA ALA A 381 34.06 5.92 8.81
C ALA A 381 33.25 5.28 7.65
N SER A 382 32.95 6.02 6.58
CA SER A 382 32.03 5.56 5.52
C SER A 382 32.65 4.65 4.44
N LEU A 383 33.88 4.16 4.62
CA LEU A 383 34.56 3.24 3.69
C LEU A 383 34.95 1.88 4.29
N TYR A 384 34.72 1.65 5.59
CA TYR A 384 35.22 0.46 6.28
C TYR A 384 34.41 -0.83 5.99
N PHE A 385 33.11 -0.72 5.67
CA PHE A 385 32.26 -1.91 5.52
C PHE A 385 32.21 -2.54 4.12
N LYS A 386 32.65 -1.83 3.07
CA LYS A 386 32.73 -2.42 1.71
C LYS A 386 33.89 -3.39 1.51
N HIS A 387 34.82 -3.50 2.47
CA HIS A 387 36.05 -4.29 2.31
C HIS A 387 36.15 -5.57 3.17
N ARG A 388 35.18 -5.87 4.05
CA ARG A 388 35.30 -7.01 5.00
C ARG A 388 34.39 -8.23 4.75
N VAL A 389 33.55 -8.23 3.72
CA VAL A 389 32.68 -9.40 3.38
C VAL A 389 33.36 -10.38 2.41
N LYS A 390 34.70 -10.36 2.30
CA LYS A 390 35.46 -11.35 1.50
C LYS A 390 36.26 -12.35 2.32
N THR A 391 36.17 -12.34 3.64
CA THR A 391 36.93 -13.31 4.46
C THR A 391 36.28 -13.42 5.83
N TYR A 392 35.61 -14.55 6.10
CA TYR A 392 35.99 -15.50 7.14
C TYR A 392 34.87 -16.53 7.34
N LYS A 393 35.24 -17.79 7.11
CA LYS A 393 34.59 -18.98 7.64
C LYS A 393 34.89 -19.07 9.15
N ASP A 394 33.99 -19.75 9.86
CA ASP A 394 34.15 -20.39 11.17
C ASP A 394 33.97 -19.53 12.45
N GLU A 395 32.85 -19.85 13.13
CA GLU A 395 32.54 -19.90 14.56
C GLU A 395 32.64 -18.68 15.53
N ALA A 396 31.53 -18.51 16.29
CA ALA A 396 31.31 -17.89 17.62
C ALA A 396 30.80 -16.41 17.70
N PRO A 397 30.17 -16.02 18.82
CA PRO A 397 28.73 -15.83 19.07
C PRO A 397 28.26 -14.35 18.93
N PRO A 398 26.94 -14.03 19.02
CA PRO A 398 26.44 -12.72 18.59
C PRO A 398 26.87 -11.60 19.56
N GLN A 399 27.58 -10.62 19.01
CA GLN A 399 27.93 -9.38 19.69
C GLN A 399 26.73 -8.43 19.77
N ASP A 400 26.61 -7.85 20.96
CA ASP A 400 25.57 -6.96 21.48
C ASP A 400 25.36 -5.71 20.60
N TYR A 401 24.13 -5.48 20.12
CA TYR A 401 23.73 -4.31 19.33
C TYR A 401 23.49 -3.07 20.22
N SER A 402 24.38 -2.82 21.19
CA SER A 402 24.16 -1.86 22.28
C SER A 402 24.43 -0.39 21.90
N ASP A 403 25.26 -0.10 20.90
CA ASP A 403 25.99 1.20 20.92
C ASP A 403 25.55 2.24 19.87
N ASN A 404 24.39 2.08 19.23
CA ASN A 404 23.90 3.08 18.27
C ASN A 404 22.78 3.93 18.90
N GLU A 405 23.14 5.07 19.50
CA GLU A 405 22.19 5.97 20.18
C GLU A 405 21.07 6.48 19.28
N ASP A 406 21.32 6.73 18.00
CA ASP A 406 20.31 7.19 17.04
C ASP A 406 19.34 6.07 16.69
N PHE A 407 19.83 4.83 16.55
CA PHE A 407 18.97 3.65 16.42
C PHE A 407 18.18 3.42 17.71
N ARG A 408 18.78 3.62 18.89
CA ARG A 408 18.05 3.58 20.18
C ARG A 408 16.96 4.65 20.21
N LYS A 409 17.22 5.90 19.83
CA LYS A 409 16.21 6.98 19.81
C LYS A 409 15.07 6.71 18.82
N LEU A 410 15.37 6.19 17.62
CA LEU A 410 14.36 5.73 16.64
C LEU A 410 13.57 4.50 17.14
N VAL A 411 14.23 3.57 17.84
CA VAL A 411 13.62 2.37 18.42
C VAL A 411 12.80 2.70 19.68
N LEU A 412 13.13 3.76 20.41
CA LEU A 412 12.51 4.18 21.68
C LEU A 412 11.34 5.16 21.51
N ARG A 413 11.20 5.86 20.37
CA ARG A 413 10.09 6.83 20.18
C ARG A 413 8.78 6.22 19.70
N ASN A 414 8.81 5.01 19.14
CA ASN A 414 7.62 4.31 18.64
C ASN A 414 7.10 3.23 19.60
N ASP A 415 7.40 3.38 20.88
CA ASP A 415 7.02 2.42 21.91
C ASP A 415 5.49 2.25 21.99
N LEU A 416 4.72 3.32 21.82
CA LEU A 416 3.25 3.24 21.87
C LEU A 416 2.65 2.41 20.71
N GLU A 417 3.09 2.66 19.47
CA GLU A 417 2.67 1.84 18.32
C GLU A 417 3.10 0.38 18.50
N ARG A 418 4.35 0.15 18.92
CA ARG A 418 4.87 -1.22 19.15
C ARG A 418 4.15 -1.95 20.27
N LEU A 419 3.82 -1.25 21.35
CA LEU A 419 3.04 -1.80 22.46
C LEU A 419 1.65 -2.20 21.99
N ALA A 420 0.99 -1.36 21.19
CA ALA A 420 -0.31 -1.71 20.60
C ALA A 420 -0.24 -3.00 19.76
N LEU A 421 0.74 -3.09 18.86
CA LEU A 421 0.93 -4.29 18.02
C LEU A 421 1.22 -5.54 18.87
N ARG A 422 2.08 -5.41 19.88
CA ARG A 422 2.44 -6.50 20.81
C ARG A 422 1.23 -7.00 21.60
N ASP A 423 0.32 -6.10 21.94
CA ASP A 423 -0.90 -6.39 22.69
C ASP A 423 -2.07 -6.76 21.75
N CYS A 424 -1.76 -7.08 20.49
CA CYS A 424 -2.69 -7.51 19.44
C CYS A 424 -3.76 -6.49 19.08
N LEU A 425 -3.39 -5.21 19.10
CA LEU A 425 -4.19 -4.09 18.63
C LEU A 425 -3.67 -3.60 17.27
N ILE A 426 -4.56 -3.01 16.48
CA ILE A 426 -4.24 -2.31 15.24
C ILE A 426 -3.90 -0.87 15.63
N SER A 427 -2.64 -0.49 15.48
CA SER A 427 -2.20 0.89 15.78
C SER A 427 -2.76 1.85 14.74
N VAL A 428 -3.34 2.97 15.17
CA VAL A 428 -3.77 4.07 14.30
C VAL A 428 -3.16 5.37 14.81
N THR A 429 -2.21 5.94 14.09
CA THR A 429 -1.60 7.24 14.38
C THR A 429 -2.09 8.29 13.39
N VAL A 430 -2.20 9.53 13.86
CA VAL A 430 -2.54 10.68 13.03
C VAL A 430 -1.28 11.49 12.78
N ASN A 431 -0.99 11.75 11.50
CA ASN A 431 0.12 12.59 11.06
C ASN A 431 -0.42 13.92 10.54
N ASN A 432 0.31 15.01 10.76
CA ASN A 432 -0.04 16.36 10.28
C ASN A 432 1.24 17.07 9.78
N LEU A 433 1.16 17.82 8.67
CA LEU A 433 2.28 18.67 8.21
C LEU A 433 2.50 19.90 9.11
N GLU A 434 1.45 20.45 9.72
CA GLU A 434 1.52 21.67 10.54
C GLU A 434 1.85 21.40 12.03
N PHE A 435 2.26 20.16 12.37
CA PHE A 435 2.71 19.72 13.71
C PHE A 435 1.79 20.00 14.92
N ASN A 436 0.53 20.39 14.69
CA ASN A 436 -0.48 20.34 15.74
C ASN A 436 -1.14 18.96 15.65
N GLY A 437 -0.74 18.04 16.52
CA GLY A 437 -1.34 16.72 16.60
C GLY A 437 -2.86 16.86 16.68
N LEU A 438 -3.61 16.11 15.86
CA LEU A 438 -5.06 16.08 16.02
C LEU A 438 -5.37 15.32 17.32
N GLY A 439 -6.08 15.95 18.25
CA GLY A 439 -6.43 15.35 19.53
C GLY A 439 -7.44 14.20 19.40
N LYS A 440 -7.78 13.58 20.53
CA LYS A 440 -8.74 12.47 20.63
C LYS A 440 -10.09 12.75 19.97
N GLU A 441 -10.47 14.02 19.89
CA GLU A 441 -11.74 14.49 19.32
C GLU A 441 -11.93 14.19 17.83
N TYR A 442 -10.85 13.93 17.08
CA TYR A 442 -10.96 13.65 15.65
C TYR A 442 -11.31 12.19 15.33
N PHE A 443 -10.87 11.25 16.16
CA PHE A 443 -10.98 9.81 15.91
C PHE A 443 -11.36 9.05 17.18
N ASP A 444 -12.61 9.17 17.62
CA ASP A 444 -13.16 8.16 18.53
C ASP A 444 -13.47 6.89 17.73
N LEU A 445 -12.43 6.12 17.41
CA LEU A 445 -12.53 4.81 16.75
C LEU A 445 -13.06 3.72 17.69
N GLY A 446 -13.70 4.10 18.81
CA GLY A 446 -14.64 3.30 19.61
C GLY A 446 -14.25 1.85 19.92
N ASN A 447 -13.96 1.58 21.20
CA ASN A 447 -13.79 0.23 21.78
C ASN A 447 -14.88 -0.77 21.42
#